data_AF-A0A3L8PF45-F1
#
_entry.id   AF-A0A3L8PF45-F1
#
_cell.length_a   1.000
_cell.length_b   1.000
_cell.length_c   1.000
_cell.angle_alpha   90.00
_cell.angle_beta   90.00
_cell.angle_gamma   90.00
#
_symmetry.space_group_name_H-M   'P 1'
#
loop_
_entity.id
_entity.type
_entity.pdbx_description
1 polymer ?
#
loop_
_entity_poly.entity_id
_entity_poly.type
_entity_poly.pdbx_seq_one_letter_code
_entity_poly.pdbx_strand_id
1 'polypeptide(L)'
;VSSHALAQGRVDGFTFDVGVFLNLGRDHLDFHADMEEYFAAKASLLTPQHANSGVVVVDDEYGRRLATGSTVPVVTVSTHGDPADWRAVDVVAHPTGTTARLLGPEGVEVDLSVPLPGTFNVANAAAVVAALAVQGHDPQEAARGIAESAGVPGRMERVDAGQDFTAVVD
;
A
#
# COMPACT_ATOMS: atom_id res chain seq x y z
N VAL A 1 -7.30 8.25 1.18
CA VAL A 1 -7.94 9.28 2.03
C VAL A 1 -6.87 10.02 2.82
N SER A 2 -6.84 11.35 2.84
CA SER A 2 -5.81 12.10 3.59
C SER A 2 -6.13 12.17 5.10
N SER A 3 -5.12 12.40 5.93
CA SER A 3 -5.34 12.58 7.39
C SER A 3 -6.18 13.81 7.71
N HIS A 4 -6.03 14.89 6.93
CA HIS A 4 -6.87 16.07 7.03
C HIS A 4 -8.34 15.75 6.75
N ALA A 5 -8.63 14.91 5.74
CA ALA A 5 -9.99 14.53 5.42
C ALA A 5 -10.64 13.74 6.56
N LEU A 6 -9.88 12.84 7.19
CA LEU A 6 -10.33 12.09 8.36
C LEU A 6 -10.53 13.00 9.59
N ALA A 7 -9.54 13.85 9.90
CA ALA A 7 -9.61 14.76 11.05
C ALA A 7 -10.75 15.79 10.96
N GLN A 8 -11.16 16.15 9.74
CA GLN A 8 -12.23 17.12 9.49
C GLN A 8 -13.58 16.47 9.14
N GLY A 9 -13.70 15.15 9.25
CA GLY A 9 -14.94 14.42 8.97
C GLY A 9 -15.42 14.49 7.52
N ARG A 10 -14.53 14.74 6.55
CA ARG A 10 -14.90 14.90 5.13
C ARG A 10 -15.37 13.59 4.49
N VAL A 11 -15.13 12.46 5.14
CA VAL A 11 -15.47 11.12 4.65
C VAL A 11 -16.47 10.38 5.55
N ASP A 12 -17.04 11.03 6.57
CA ASP A 12 -17.93 10.39 7.56
C ASP A 12 -19.21 9.80 6.97
N GLY A 13 -19.60 10.26 5.77
CA GLY A 13 -20.74 9.73 5.02
C GLY A 13 -20.45 8.47 4.19
N PHE A 14 -19.22 7.95 4.23
CA PHE A 14 -18.79 6.77 3.49
C PHE A 14 -18.30 5.68 4.43
N THR A 15 -18.69 4.44 4.13
CA THR A 15 -18.06 3.24 4.69
C THR A 15 -17.37 2.52 3.54
N PHE A 16 -16.04 2.44 3.59
CA PHE A 16 -15.22 1.78 2.59
C PHE A 16 -15.26 0.27 2.78
N ASP A 17 -15.28 -0.50 1.68
CA ASP A 17 -15.20 -1.96 1.79
C ASP A 17 -13.83 -2.41 2.33
N VAL A 18 -12.75 -1.75 1.89
CA VAL A 18 -11.39 -1.96 2.38
C VAL A 18 -10.67 -0.62 2.57
N GLY A 19 -10.17 -0.38 3.78
CA GLY A 19 -9.20 0.67 4.04
C GLY A 19 -7.76 0.15 3.89
N VAL A 20 -6.89 0.89 3.21
CA VAL A 20 -5.48 0.49 3.02
C VAL A 20 -4.56 1.47 3.73
N PHE A 21 -3.66 0.96 4.58
CA PHE A 21 -2.60 1.71 5.24
C PHE A 21 -1.23 1.24 4.73
N LEU A 22 -0.45 2.15 4.16
CA LEU A 22 0.84 1.84 3.53
C LEU A 22 2.04 2.11 4.45
N ASN A 23 2.10 3.27 5.08
CA ASN A 23 3.17 3.66 6.01
C ASN A 23 2.80 4.97 6.72
N LEU A 24 3.61 5.34 7.71
CA LEU A 24 3.58 6.67 8.30
C LEU A 24 4.98 7.21 8.59
N GLY A 25 5.34 8.29 7.90
CA GLY A 25 6.53 9.10 8.17
C GLY A 25 6.20 10.52 8.61
N ARG A 26 7.22 11.30 8.97
CA ARG A 26 7.07 12.70 9.38
C ARG A 26 6.56 13.56 8.22
N ASP A 27 5.30 13.99 8.32
CA ASP A 27 4.62 14.87 7.38
C ASP A 27 3.45 15.57 8.09
N HIS A 28 2.91 16.66 7.54
CA HIS A 28 1.71 17.35 8.02
C HIS A 28 1.71 17.81 9.49
N LEU A 29 2.89 18.01 10.10
CA LEU A 29 3.03 18.49 11.48
C LEU A 29 2.81 20.01 11.63
N ASP A 30 2.54 20.69 10.52
CA ASP A 30 1.97 22.04 10.48
C ASP A 30 0.46 22.04 10.76
N PHE A 31 -0.20 20.89 10.59
CA PHE A 31 -1.62 20.69 10.89
C PHE A 31 -1.85 19.84 12.14
N HIS A 32 -1.18 18.70 12.27
CA HIS A 32 -1.24 17.83 13.45
C HIS A 32 -0.24 18.31 14.50
N ALA A 33 -0.62 18.30 15.78
CA ALA A 33 0.25 18.76 16.86
C ALA A 33 1.52 17.90 16.99
N ASP A 34 1.40 16.60 16.76
CA ASP A 34 2.50 15.65 16.77
C ASP A 34 2.22 14.41 15.91
N MET A 35 3.17 13.47 15.90
CA MET A 35 3.04 12.21 15.17
C MET A 35 1.93 11.29 15.73
N GLU A 36 1.58 11.41 17.02
CA GLU A 36 0.55 10.60 17.64
C GLU A 36 -0.84 11.04 17.20
N GLU A 37 -1.09 12.35 17.14
CA GLU A 37 -2.32 12.90 16.57
C GLU A 37 -2.43 12.55 15.08
N TYR A 38 -1.33 12.69 14.31
CA TYR A 38 -1.31 12.31 12.90
C TYR A 38 -1.61 10.81 12.69
N PHE A 39 -1.02 9.95 13.52
CA PHE A 39 -1.29 8.51 13.53
C PHE A 39 -2.75 8.23 13.87
N ALA A 40 -3.28 8.81 14.95
CA ALA A 40 -4.67 8.61 15.37
C ALA A 40 -5.66 9.03 14.27
N ALA A 41 -5.39 10.14 13.60
CA ALA A 41 -6.20 10.61 12.46
C ALA A 41 -6.22 9.57 11.33
N LYS A 42 -5.07 9.01 10.92
CA LYS A 42 -5.04 7.95 9.90
C LYS A 42 -5.65 6.64 10.37
N ALA A 43 -5.39 6.24 11.62
CA ALA A 43 -5.90 5.01 12.22
C ALA A 43 -7.43 4.98 12.25
N SER A 44 -8.08 6.15 12.34
CA SER A 44 -9.54 6.27 12.27
C SER A 44 -10.16 5.71 10.98
N LEU A 45 -9.38 5.58 9.90
CA LEU A 45 -9.82 4.92 8.66
C LEU A 45 -10.15 3.44 8.87
N LEU A 46 -9.44 2.75 9.77
CA LEU A 46 -9.62 1.32 10.05
C LEU A 46 -10.47 1.09 11.30
N THR A 47 -11.63 1.75 11.31
CA THR A 47 -12.66 1.59 12.33
C THR A 47 -13.99 1.22 11.68
N PRO A 48 -14.93 0.57 12.40
CA PRO A 48 -16.23 0.20 11.84
C PRO A 48 -17.04 1.37 11.26
N GLN A 49 -16.74 2.60 11.68
CA GLN A 49 -17.34 3.81 11.12
C GLN A 49 -16.95 4.03 9.66
N HIS A 50 -15.68 3.76 9.32
CA HIS A 50 -15.10 4.13 8.03
C HIS A 50 -14.77 2.95 7.13
N ALA A 51 -14.54 1.75 7.67
CA ALA A 51 -14.18 0.60 6.85
C ALA A 51 -14.81 -0.70 7.36
N ASN A 52 -15.17 -1.59 6.43
CA ASN A 52 -15.62 -2.95 6.75
C ASN A 52 -14.43 -3.87 7.08
N SER A 53 -13.29 -3.63 6.44
CA SER A 53 -12.04 -4.38 6.61
C SER A 53 -10.82 -3.52 6.28
N GLY A 54 -9.62 -4.01 6.54
CA GLY A 54 -8.39 -3.30 6.24
C GLY A 54 -7.26 -4.15 5.68
N VAL A 55 -6.36 -3.48 4.96
CA VAL A 55 -5.04 -4.01 4.60
C VAL A 55 -3.99 -3.07 5.19
N VAL A 56 -3.03 -3.63 5.93
CA VAL A 56 -1.98 -2.87 6.60
C VAL A 56 -0.62 -3.39 6.20
N VAL A 57 0.20 -2.54 5.61
CA VAL A 57 1.62 -2.82 5.43
C VAL A 57 2.32 -2.67 6.79
N VAL A 58 3.00 -3.71 7.25
CA VAL A 58 3.59 -3.82 8.59
C VAL A 58 5.12 -3.67 8.60
N ASP A 59 5.67 -3.08 7.55
CA ASP A 59 7.11 -2.87 7.40
C ASP A 59 7.63 -1.79 8.38
N ASP A 60 6.81 -0.84 8.80
CA ASP A 60 7.13 0.19 9.81
C ASP A 60 6.42 -0.02 11.17
N GLU A 61 6.83 0.75 12.18
CA GLU A 61 6.28 0.63 13.54
C GLU A 61 4.81 1.03 13.65
N TYR A 62 4.36 2.00 12.84
CA TYR A 62 2.98 2.49 12.85
C TYR A 62 2.04 1.49 12.19
N GLY A 63 2.48 0.85 11.12
CA GLY A 63 1.78 -0.26 10.49
C GLY A 63 1.58 -1.43 11.45
N ARG A 64 2.65 -1.85 12.16
CA ARG A 64 2.56 -2.90 13.20
C ARG A 64 1.61 -2.52 14.33
N ARG A 65 1.69 -1.27 14.81
CA ARG A 65 0.81 -0.76 15.86
C ARG A 65 -0.65 -0.71 15.40
N LEU A 66 -0.91 -0.26 14.18
CA LEU A 66 -2.25 -0.20 13.62
C LEU A 66 -2.85 -1.59 13.38
N ALA A 67 -2.07 -2.54 12.85
CA ALA A 67 -2.52 -3.91 12.66
C ALA A 67 -2.95 -4.56 13.99
N THR A 68 -2.22 -4.30 15.07
CA THR A 68 -2.54 -4.82 16.41
C THR A 68 -3.72 -4.09 17.06
N GLY A 69 -3.88 -2.79 16.81
CA GLY A 69 -4.91 -1.94 17.42
C GLY A 69 -6.20 -1.77 16.60
N SER A 70 -6.27 -2.36 15.40
CA SER A 70 -7.43 -2.24 14.52
C SER A 70 -8.68 -2.83 15.15
N THR A 71 -9.82 -2.19 14.90
CA THR A 71 -11.14 -2.64 15.38
C THR A 71 -11.98 -3.28 14.29
N VAL A 72 -11.44 -3.36 13.08
CA VAL A 72 -11.99 -4.09 11.93
C VAL A 72 -11.05 -5.24 11.57
N PRO A 73 -11.52 -6.30 10.89
CA PRO A 73 -10.65 -7.35 10.37
C PRO A 73 -9.56 -6.75 9.47
N VAL A 74 -8.30 -7.12 9.70
CA VAL A 74 -7.14 -6.63 8.94
C VAL A 74 -6.34 -7.80 8.39
N VAL A 75 -5.93 -7.65 7.13
CA VAL A 75 -4.91 -8.48 6.48
C VAL A 75 -3.59 -7.71 6.46
N THR A 76 -2.51 -8.37 6.85
CA THR A 76 -1.18 -7.77 6.95
C THR A 76 -0.33 -8.06 5.71
N VAL A 77 0.51 -7.09 5.33
CA VAL A 77 1.44 -7.19 4.20
C VAL A 77 2.85 -6.83 4.69
N SER A 78 3.85 -7.64 4.36
CA SER A 78 5.27 -7.28 4.54
C SER A 78 6.04 -7.42 3.24
N THR A 79 6.95 -6.47 2.99
CA THR A 79 7.88 -6.53 1.85
C THR A 79 9.34 -6.71 2.24
N HIS A 80 9.64 -6.68 3.54
CA HIS A 80 10.96 -6.99 4.09
C HIS A 80 11.12 -8.46 4.51
N GLY A 81 10.09 -9.27 4.26
CA GLY A 81 10.09 -10.70 4.56
C GLY A 81 9.71 -11.04 6.00
N ASP A 82 9.25 -10.06 6.80
CA ASP A 82 8.70 -10.30 8.13
C ASP A 82 7.42 -11.15 8.04
N PRO A 83 7.02 -11.85 9.13
CA PRO A 83 5.76 -12.57 9.18
C PRO A 83 4.56 -11.64 8.97
N ALA A 84 3.77 -11.93 7.93
CA ALA A 84 2.54 -11.25 7.56
C ALA A 84 1.68 -12.22 6.73
N ASP A 85 0.39 -11.92 6.57
CA ASP A 85 -0.55 -12.74 5.77
C ASP A 85 -0.14 -12.77 4.29
N TRP A 86 0.36 -11.64 3.79
CA TRP A 86 0.99 -11.51 2.49
C TRP A 86 2.44 -11.08 2.63
N ARG A 87 3.34 -11.74 1.92
CA ARG A 87 4.78 -11.47 1.98
C ARG A 87 5.37 -11.35 0.59
N ALA A 88 6.04 -10.23 0.31
CA ALA A 88 6.89 -10.15 -0.87
C ALA A 88 8.23 -10.84 -0.60
N VAL A 89 8.63 -11.72 -1.51
CA VAL A 89 9.91 -12.43 -1.51
C VAL A 89 10.57 -12.28 -2.88
N ASP A 90 11.85 -12.60 -2.95
CA ASP A 90 12.65 -12.53 -4.18
C ASP A 90 12.52 -11.17 -4.91
N VAL A 91 12.54 -10.09 -4.13
CA VAL A 91 12.40 -8.74 -4.66
C VAL A 91 13.65 -8.35 -5.44
N VAL A 92 13.49 -8.06 -6.72
CA VAL A 92 14.57 -7.65 -7.63
C VAL A 92 14.18 -6.32 -8.29
N ALA A 93 14.97 -5.29 -7.99
CA ALA A 93 14.85 -4.00 -8.65
C ALA A 93 15.58 -4.04 -10.00
N HIS A 94 14.89 -3.57 -11.03
CA HIS A 94 15.42 -3.40 -12.39
C HIS A 94 15.43 -1.90 -12.74
N PRO A 95 16.16 -1.48 -13.79
CA PRO A 95 16.19 -0.08 -14.20
C PRO A 95 14.82 0.51 -14.56
N THR A 96 13.86 -0.32 -14.96
CA THR A 96 12.55 0.09 -15.48
C THR A 96 11.37 -0.45 -14.69
N GLY A 97 11.60 -1.04 -13.51
CA GLY A 97 10.55 -1.69 -12.75
C GLY A 97 11.10 -2.55 -11.63
N THR A 98 10.21 -3.21 -10.90
CA THR A 98 10.59 -4.13 -9.83
C THR A 98 9.77 -5.41 -9.97
N THR A 99 10.42 -6.56 -9.82
CA THR A 99 9.76 -7.86 -9.78
C THR A 99 9.84 -8.46 -8.39
N ALA A 100 8.83 -9.20 -7.97
CA ALA A 100 8.80 -9.93 -6.72
C ALA A 100 7.86 -11.14 -6.85
N ARG A 101 7.89 -12.05 -5.88
CA ARG A 101 6.81 -13.03 -5.67
C ARG A 101 6.04 -12.67 -4.42
N LEU A 102 4.72 -12.71 -4.47
CA LEU A 102 3.86 -12.56 -3.30
C LEU A 102 3.43 -13.94 -2.82
N LEU A 103 3.73 -14.24 -1.56
CA LEU A 103 3.22 -15.40 -0.84
C LEU A 103 2.01 -14.95 -0.03
N GLY A 104 0.84 -15.48 -0.31
CA GLY A 104 -0.41 -15.16 0.36
C GLY A 104 -0.95 -16.30 1.23
N PRO A 105 -2.13 -16.10 1.83
CA PRO A 105 -2.83 -17.13 2.60
C PRO A 105 -3.07 -18.40 1.80
N GLU A 106 -3.24 -19.53 2.49
CA GLU A 106 -3.62 -20.82 1.89
C GLU A 106 -2.68 -21.33 0.78
N GLY A 107 -1.43 -20.85 0.76
CA GLY A 107 -0.42 -21.26 -0.21
C GLY A 107 -0.56 -20.56 -1.58
N VAL A 108 -1.30 -19.45 -1.64
CA VAL A 108 -1.35 -18.61 -2.84
C VAL A 108 0.04 -18.06 -3.13
N GLU A 109 0.50 -18.20 -4.38
CA GLU A 109 1.73 -17.57 -4.87
C GLU A 109 1.43 -16.77 -6.13
N VAL A 110 1.88 -15.52 -6.19
CA VAL A 110 1.63 -14.60 -7.30
C VAL A 110 2.94 -13.98 -7.76
N ASP A 111 3.24 -14.09 -9.05
CA ASP A 111 4.35 -13.34 -9.65
C ASP A 111 3.92 -11.88 -9.83
N LEU A 112 4.67 -10.97 -9.21
CA LEU A 112 4.40 -9.54 -9.24
C LEU A 112 5.44 -8.83 -10.11
N SER A 113 4.95 -8.10 -11.11
CA SER A 113 5.74 -7.17 -11.91
C SER A 113 5.17 -5.77 -11.75
N VAL A 114 5.99 -4.84 -11.26
CA VAL A 114 5.61 -3.44 -11.05
C VAL A 114 6.39 -2.58 -12.04
N PRO A 115 5.71 -1.88 -12.97
CA PRO A 115 6.36 -1.04 -13.99
C PRO A 115 6.85 0.30 -13.41
N LEU A 116 7.26 0.31 -12.14
CA LEU A 116 7.80 1.47 -11.43
C LEU A 116 9.08 1.05 -10.70
N PRO A 117 10.14 1.87 -10.77
CA PRO A 117 11.38 1.60 -10.05
C PRO A 117 11.17 1.78 -8.54
N GLY A 118 11.99 1.08 -7.75
CA GLY A 118 12.05 1.22 -6.29
C GLY A 118 11.22 0.20 -5.52
N THR A 119 11.81 -0.34 -4.46
CA THR A 119 11.21 -1.39 -3.62
C THR A 119 9.95 -0.93 -2.89
N PHE A 120 9.79 0.37 -2.61
CA PHE A 120 8.57 0.91 -2.00
C PHE A 120 7.32 0.72 -2.89
N ASN A 121 7.50 0.67 -4.22
CA ASN A 121 6.40 0.39 -5.13
C ASN A 121 5.94 -1.08 -5.05
N VAL A 122 6.77 -2.00 -4.54
CA VAL A 122 6.36 -3.37 -4.22
C VAL A 122 5.39 -3.37 -3.05
N ALA A 123 5.61 -2.55 -2.02
CA ALA A 123 4.67 -2.44 -0.89
C ALA A 123 3.31 -1.93 -1.33
N ASN A 124 3.29 -0.90 -2.19
CA ASN A 124 2.07 -0.37 -2.78
C ASN A 124 1.31 -1.44 -3.58
N ALA A 125 2.03 -2.13 -4.48
CA ALA A 125 1.44 -3.16 -5.33
C ALA A 125 0.96 -4.39 -4.54
N ALA A 126 1.74 -4.84 -3.56
CA ALA A 126 1.36 -5.95 -2.68
C ALA A 126 0.10 -5.60 -1.85
N ALA A 127 -0.01 -4.38 -1.36
CA ALA A 127 -1.20 -3.90 -0.65
C ALA A 127 -2.44 -3.88 -1.55
N VAL A 128 -2.29 -3.52 -2.84
CA VAL A 128 -3.39 -3.56 -3.81
C VAL A 128 -3.83 -4.99 -4.09
N VAL A 129 -2.88 -5.92 -4.32
CA VAL A 129 -3.19 -7.34 -4.52
C VAL A 129 -3.94 -7.91 -3.31
N ALA A 130 -3.45 -7.64 -2.09
CA ALA A 130 -4.10 -8.07 -0.86
C ALA A 130 -5.50 -7.46 -0.69
N ALA A 131 -5.68 -6.17 -1.00
CA ALA A 131 -6.98 -5.50 -0.88
C ALA A 131 -8.02 -6.06 -1.85
N LEU A 132 -7.63 -6.35 -3.09
CA LEU A 132 -8.50 -6.99 -4.08
C LEU A 132 -8.81 -8.44 -3.69
N ALA A 133 -7.85 -9.17 -3.14
CA ALA A 133 -8.05 -10.52 -2.63
C ALA A 133 -9.05 -10.55 -1.46
N VAL A 134 -8.99 -9.57 -0.54
CA VAL A 134 -9.95 -9.41 0.56
C VAL A 134 -11.38 -9.21 0.03
N GLN A 135 -11.54 -8.58 -1.13
CA GLN A 135 -12.84 -8.40 -1.80
C GLN A 135 -13.25 -9.60 -2.67
N GLY A 136 -12.46 -10.68 -2.67
CA GLY A 136 -12.76 -11.91 -3.40
C GLY A 136 -12.36 -11.90 -4.87
N HIS A 137 -11.54 -10.93 -5.31
CA HIS A 137 -10.97 -10.93 -6.65
C HIS A 137 -9.74 -11.86 -6.74
N ASP A 138 -9.45 -12.38 -7.94
CA ASP A 138 -8.28 -13.21 -8.18
C ASP A 138 -6.98 -12.39 -8.05
N PRO A 139 -6.08 -12.75 -7.11
CA PRO A 139 -4.78 -12.09 -6.95
C PRO A 139 -3.92 -12.08 -8.22
N GLN A 140 -4.06 -13.08 -9.09
CA GLN A 140 -3.33 -13.16 -10.36
C GLN A 140 -3.82 -12.10 -11.35
N GLU A 141 -5.12 -11.85 -11.40
CA GLU A 141 -5.70 -10.80 -12.23
C GLU A 141 -5.28 -9.41 -11.75
N ALA A 142 -5.27 -9.20 -10.42
CA ALA A 142 -4.76 -7.97 -9.82
C ALA A 142 -3.29 -7.70 -10.20
N ALA A 143 -2.42 -8.71 -10.07
CA ALA A 143 -1.01 -8.59 -10.43
C ALA A 143 -0.82 -8.32 -11.93
N ARG A 144 -1.61 -8.98 -12.79
CA ARG A 144 -1.59 -8.72 -14.25
C ARG A 144 -1.98 -7.28 -14.57
N GLY A 145 -3.05 -6.77 -13.97
CA GLY A 145 -3.49 -5.39 -14.15
C GLY A 145 -2.44 -4.36 -13.71
N ILE A 146 -1.70 -4.64 -12.63
CA ILE A 146 -0.57 -3.80 -12.19
C ILE A 146 0.55 -3.82 -13.24
N ALA A 147 0.91 -5.00 -13.76
CA ALA A 147 1.98 -5.15 -14.75
C ALA A 147 1.67 -4.44 -16.08
N GLU A 148 0.39 -4.38 -16.47
CA GLU A 148 -0.07 -3.71 -17.70
C GLU A 148 -0.31 -2.19 -17.52
N SER A 149 -0.21 -1.68 -16.29
CA SER A 149 -0.39 -0.26 -16.00
C SER A 149 0.74 0.59 -16.60
N ALA A 150 0.38 1.74 -17.17
CA ALA A 150 1.36 2.72 -17.66
C ALA A 150 2.08 3.49 -16.52
N GLY A 151 1.85 3.12 -15.26
CA GLY A 151 2.29 3.87 -14.09
C GLY A 151 1.31 4.99 -13.74
N VAL A 152 1.67 5.78 -12.72
CA VAL A 152 0.88 6.92 -12.27
C VAL A 152 1.57 8.20 -12.71
N PRO A 153 0.89 9.13 -13.42
CA PRO A 153 1.49 10.39 -13.82
C PRO A 153 2.10 11.14 -12.64
N GLY A 154 3.33 11.62 -12.81
CA GLY A 154 4.11 12.30 -11.78
C GLY A 154 4.53 11.43 -10.58
N ARG A 155 4.53 10.09 -10.70
CA ARG A 155 5.01 9.18 -9.65
C ARG A 155 6.05 8.24 -10.22
N MET A 156 7.32 8.60 -10.05
CA MET A 156 8.43 7.94 -10.74
C MET A 156 8.16 7.77 -12.25
N GLU A 157 7.49 8.75 -12.86
CA GLU A 157 7.10 8.72 -14.26
C GLU A 157 8.34 8.84 -15.13
N ARG A 158 8.59 7.82 -15.97
CA ARG A 158 9.73 7.83 -16.87
C ARG A 158 9.45 8.74 -18.07
N VAL A 159 10.37 9.65 -18.32
CA VAL A 159 10.37 10.45 -19.55
C VAL A 159 11.38 9.84 -20.52
N ASP A 160 10.89 9.28 -21.63
CA ASP A 160 11.73 8.75 -22.69
C ASP A 160 11.52 9.54 -23.99
N ALA A 161 12.55 10.30 -24.36
CA ALA A 161 12.66 11.04 -25.61
C ALA A 161 13.83 10.52 -26.48
N GLY A 162 14.28 9.28 -26.24
CA GLY A 162 15.38 8.64 -26.97
C GLY A 162 16.79 8.96 -26.43
N GLN A 163 16.88 9.45 -25.20
CA GLN A 163 18.16 9.76 -24.55
C GLN A 163 18.87 8.52 -23.97
N ASP A 164 20.17 8.63 -23.66
CA ASP A 164 21.02 7.56 -23.11
C ASP A 164 21.06 7.52 -21.56
N PHE A 165 20.22 8.33 -20.91
CA PHE A 165 20.09 8.40 -19.45
C PHE A 165 18.64 8.21 -18.99
N THR A 166 18.47 7.75 -17.76
CA THR A 166 17.14 7.64 -17.15
C THR A 166 16.69 9.01 -16.66
N ALA A 167 15.56 9.51 -17.20
CA ALA A 167 14.88 10.70 -16.71
C ALA A 167 13.56 10.31 -16.04
N VAL A 168 13.32 10.89 -14.85
CA VAL A 168 12.17 10.56 -14.00
C VAL A 168 11.52 11.84 -13.46
N VAL A 169 10.19 11.89 -13.43
CA VAL A 169 9.38 12.91 -12.75
C VAL A 169 8.72 12.27 -11.53
N ASP A 170 8.89 12.89 -10.35
CA ASP A 170 8.26 12.50 -9.07
C ASP A 170 7.86 13.75 -8.27
#